data_AF-A0A0Q4KZU5-F1
#
_entry.id   AF-A0A0Q4KZU5-F1
#
_cell.length_a   1.000
_cell.length_b   1.000
_cell.length_c   1.000
_cell.angle_alpha   90.00
_cell.angle_beta   90.00
_cell.angle_gamma   90.00
#
_symmetry.space_group_name_H-M   'P 1'
#
loop_
_entity.id
_entity.type
_entity.pdbx_description
1 polymer ?
#
loop_
_entity_poly.entity_id
_entity_poly.type
_entity_poly.pdbx_seq_one_letter_code
_entity_poly.pdbx_strand_id
1 'polypeptide(L)'
;MTAGRIEQLTEAQRACLRLVLTHHNSKEIAARFNVSPSAIDKRIERAVQILGVGTRFEAARRLQQHEQGGGNQSGDTLLQDHPPAVPPTYERLPSEPFDVPNPPVRPAGIFATEPWGLVRRFLGLSQGSGSRGMARNRVPVGDRLVRLVGLVGLIAITSMALVNMAMTLTTLLRATRISAAPIHGTERSGPTGRLSMLKQRRDATDAVTDIFLKAETAVDEAAMLAASCVSTLLQQRVAANLPVGTGTAALQLVSQASYDMINARQRFVEAHRALVDVRHDIGLGQFYGYGDTAKCPPNEGALQGAVETPRRLAAVA
;
A
#
# COMPACT_ATOMS: atom_id res chain seq x y z
N MET A 1 -40.14 -22.09 -11.94
CA MET A 1 -39.99 -21.50 -10.58
C MET A 1 -39.37 -20.09 -10.58
N THR A 2 -38.99 -19.50 -11.72
CA THR A 2 -38.36 -18.16 -11.80
C THR A 2 -39.38 -17.00 -11.85
N ALA A 3 -40.57 -17.22 -12.40
CA ALA A 3 -41.62 -16.21 -12.53
C ALA A 3 -42.04 -15.58 -11.17
N GLY A 4 -42.33 -16.41 -10.16
CA GLY A 4 -42.70 -15.92 -8.83
C GLY A 4 -41.59 -15.17 -8.07
N ARG A 5 -40.31 -15.29 -8.47
CA ARG A 5 -39.21 -14.48 -7.92
C ARG A 5 -39.14 -13.09 -8.56
N ILE A 6 -39.64 -12.94 -9.79
CA ILE A 6 -39.69 -11.66 -10.50
C ILE A 6 -40.80 -10.78 -9.91
N GLU A 7 -41.92 -11.39 -9.48
CA GLU A 7 -43.03 -10.69 -8.80
C GLU A 7 -42.65 -10.17 -7.40
N GLN A 8 -41.65 -10.76 -6.75
CA GLN A 8 -41.11 -10.29 -5.46
C GLN A 8 -40.25 -9.02 -5.60
N LEU A 9 -39.91 -8.60 -6.82
CA LEU A 9 -39.16 -7.36 -7.04
C LEU A 9 -40.07 -6.15 -6.87
N THR A 10 -39.58 -5.15 -6.13
CA THR A 10 -40.29 -3.88 -6.02
C THR A 10 -40.23 -3.10 -7.32
N GLU A 11 -41.21 -2.24 -7.61
CA GLU A 11 -41.23 -1.47 -8.85
C GLU A 11 -39.98 -0.57 -9.00
N ALA A 12 -39.45 -0.06 -7.88
CA ALA A 12 -38.20 0.69 -7.88
C ALA A 12 -36.98 -0.15 -8.30
N GLN A 13 -36.96 -1.45 -7.98
CA GLN A 13 -35.91 -2.38 -8.44
C GLN A 13 -36.08 -2.70 -9.92
N ARG A 14 -37.32 -2.92 -10.38
CA ARG A 14 -37.63 -3.18 -11.79
C ARG A 14 -37.23 -1.99 -12.67
N ALA A 15 -37.55 -0.77 -12.26
CA ALA A 15 -37.16 0.45 -12.95
C ALA A 15 -35.63 0.61 -13.08
N CYS A 16 -34.87 0.26 -12.03
CA CYS A 16 -33.40 0.26 -12.10
C CYS A 16 -32.87 -0.80 -13.10
N LEU A 17 -33.44 -2.01 -13.09
CA LEU A 17 -33.04 -3.08 -14.00
C LEU A 17 -33.37 -2.78 -15.48
N ARG A 18 -34.47 -2.06 -15.76
CA ARG A 18 -34.78 -1.57 -17.12
C ARG A 18 -33.68 -0.65 -17.66
N LEU A 19 -33.16 0.28 -16.83
CA LEU A 19 -32.07 1.18 -17.25
C LEU A 19 -30.73 0.46 -17.41
N VAL A 20 -30.47 -0.57 -16.60
CA VAL A 20 -29.27 -1.42 -16.75
C VAL A 20 -29.25 -2.12 -18.10
N LEU A 21 -30.41 -2.56 -18.60
CA LEU A 21 -30.51 -3.17 -19.92
C LEU A 21 -30.20 -2.17 -21.05
N THR A 22 -30.57 -0.90 -20.88
CA THR A 22 -30.20 0.19 -21.79
C THR A 22 -28.74 0.68 -21.58
N HIS A 23 -27.88 -0.15 -20.97
CA HIS A 23 -26.45 0.10 -20.75
C HIS A 23 -26.09 1.36 -19.91
N HIS A 24 -26.99 1.86 -19.08
CA HIS A 24 -26.68 3.00 -18.22
C HIS A 24 -25.78 2.59 -17.04
N ASN A 25 -24.86 3.47 -16.66
CA ASN A 25 -24.01 3.29 -15.49
C ASN A 25 -24.76 3.66 -14.20
N SER A 26 -24.36 3.12 -13.05
CA SER A 26 -24.96 3.40 -11.72
C SER A 26 -24.98 4.90 -11.39
N LYS A 27 -24.01 5.67 -11.89
CA LYS A 27 -23.96 7.14 -11.75
C LYS A 27 -25.05 7.86 -12.57
N GLU A 28 -25.33 7.38 -13.77
CA GLU A 28 -26.34 7.96 -14.67
C GLU A 28 -27.76 7.60 -14.20
N ILE A 29 -27.93 6.36 -13.71
CA ILE A 29 -29.18 5.90 -13.09
C ILE A 29 -29.47 6.71 -11.82
N ALA A 30 -28.45 6.96 -11.00
CA ALA A 30 -28.55 7.79 -9.80
C ALA A 30 -29.02 9.22 -10.10
N ALA A 31 -28.51 9.83 -11.16
CA ALA A 31 -28.93 11.17 -11.58
C ALA A 31 -30.42 11.24 -11.98
N ARG A 32 -30.96 10.17 -12.60
CA ARG A 32 -32.38 10.12 -12.99
C ARG A 32 -33.35 9.92 -11.82
N PHE A 33 -32.92 9.19 -10.79
CA PHE A 33 -33.74 8.91 -9.61
C PHE A 33 -33.44 9.84 -8.42
N ASN A 34 -32.56 10.83 -8.60
CA ASN A 34 -32.10 11.76 -7.55
C ASN A 34 -31.66 11.05 -6.25
N VAL A 35 -30.88 9.98 -6.39
CA VAL A 35 -30.35 9.18 -5.27
C VAL A 35 -28.85 8.98 -5.42
N SER A 36 -28.16 8.59 -4.35
CA SER A 36 -26.71 8.34 -4.44
C SER A 36 -26.40 7.10 -5.30
N PRO A 37 -25.26 7.08 -6.04
CA PRO A 37 -24.84 5.91 -6.83
C PRO A 37 -24.77 4.62 -6.01
N SER A 38 -24.30 4.70 -4.77
CA SER A 38 -24.24 3.57 -3.85
C SER A 38 -25.63 3.01 -3.48
N ALA A 39 -26.67 3.84 -3.43
CA ALA A 39 -28.03 3.38 -3.18
C ALA A 39 -28.59 2.58 -4.38
N ILE A 40 -28.26 2.98 -5.60
CA ILE A 40 -28.62 2.24 -6.83
C ILE A 40 -27.92 0.89 -6.86
N ASP A 41 -26.62 0.84 -6.57
CA ASP A 41 -25.86 -0.42 -6.54
C ASP A 41 -26.46 -1.42 -5.54
N LYS A 42 -26.82 -0.96 -4.34
CA LYS A 42 -27.50 -1.80 -3.33
C LYS A 42 -28.87 -2.30 -3.79
N ARG A 43 -29.64 -1.49 -4.52
CA ARG A 43 -30.95 -1.89 -5.07
C ARG A 43 -30.79 -2.97 -6.13
N ILE A 44 -29.82 -2.81 -7.04
CA ILE A 44 -29.50 -3.79 -8.08
C ILE A 44 -28.97 -5.08 -7.45
N GLU A 45 -28.08 -5.00 -6.45
CA GLU A 45 -27.54 -6.16 -5.76
C GLU A 45 -28.65 -6.99 -5.08
N ARG A 46 -29.60 -6.33 -4.39
CA ARG A 46 -30.75 -7.02 -3.81
C ARG A 46 -31.63 -7.67 -4.87
N ALA A 47 -31.86 -7.01 -6.00
CA ALA A 47 -32.63 -7.58 -7.10
C ALA A 47 -31.93 -8.82 -7.71
N VAL A 48 -30.61 -8.77 -7.87
CA VAL A 48 -29.79 -9.92 -8.31
C VAL A 48 -29.88 -11.09 -7.33
N GLN A 49 -29.89 -10.81 -6.02
CA GLN A 49 -30.05 -11.83 -4.97
C GLN A 49 -31.45 -12.47 -4.98
N ILE A 50 -32.51 -11.67 -5.12
CA ILE A 50 -33.90 -12.17 -5.21
C ILE A 50 -34.08 -13.08 -6.42
N LEU A 51 -33.52 -12.68 -7.57
CA LEU A 51 -33.58 -13.48 -8.79
C LEU A 51 -32.63 -14.69 -8.77
N GLY A 52 -31.63 -14.70 -7.88
CA GLY A 52 -30.65 -15.80 -7.74
C GLY A 52 -29.67 -15.90 -8.90
N VAL A 53 -29.26 -14.77 -9.46
CA VAL A 53 -28.49 -14.69 -10.72
C VAL A 53 -27.07 -14.18 -10.47
N GLY A 54 -26.14 -14.41 -11.42
CA GLY A 54 -24.73 -14.07 -11.21
C GLY A 54 -24.39 -12.62 -11.52
N THR A 55 -25.17 -11.96 -12.39
CA THR A 55 -24.84 -10.61 -12.86
C THR A 55 -26.06 -9.68 -12.97
N ARG A 56 -25.82 -8.37 -12.88
CA ARG A 56 -26.87 -7.34 -13.05
C ARG A 56 -27.51 -7.34 -14.45
N PHE A 57 -26.74 -7.70 -15.49
CA PHE A 57 -27.24 -7.79 -16.86
C PHE A 57 -28.10 -9.04 -17.06
N GLU A 58 -27.74 -10.15 -16.41
CA GLU A 58 -28.53 -11.37 -16.42
C GLU A 58 -29.85 -11.18 -15.65
N ALA A 59 -29.84 -10.41 -14.55
CA ALA A 59 -31.06 -9.99 -13.85
C ALA A 59 -31.99 -9.15 -14.75
N ALA A 60 -31.43 -8.15 -15.43
CA ALA A 60 -32.17 -7.29 -16.34
C ALA A 60 -32.76 -8.07 -17.53
N ARG A 61 -32.01 -9.01 -18.10
CA ARG A 61 -32.48 -9.88 -19.20
C ARG A 61 -33.63 -10.79 -18.76
N ARG A 62 -33.54 -11.39 -17.56
CA ARG A 62 -34.64 -12.22 -17.02
C ARG A 62 -35.91 -11.41 -16.74
N LEU A 63 -35.77 -10.18 -16.23
CA LEU A 63 -36.90 -9.27 -16.06
C LEU A 63 -37.56 -8.95 -17.41
N GLN A 64 -36.76 -8.61 -18.43
CA GLN A 64 -37.28 -8.30 -19.76
C GLN A 64 -38.01 -9.48 -20.40
N GLN A 65 -37.44 -10.69 -20.32
CA GLN A 65 -38.07 -11.91 -20.85
C GLN A 65 -39.43 -12.18 -20.17
N HIS A 66 -39.57 -11.87 -18.88
CA HIS A 66 -40.82 -12.02 -18.15
C HIS A 66 -41.84 -10.93 -18.51
N GLU A 67 -41.40 -9.68 -18.69
CA GLU A 67 -42.27 -8.59 -19.14
C GLU A 67 -42.75 -8.79 -20.59
N GLN A 68 -41.88 -9.33 -21.45
CA GLN A 68 -42.22 -9.70 -22.84
C GLN A 68 -43.10 -10.95 -22.92
N GLY A 69 -42.89 -11.94 -22.05
CA GLY A 69 -43.72 -13.15 -21.98
C GLY A 69 -45.07 -12.94 -21.28
N GLY A 70 -45.18 -11.95 -20.40
CA GLY A 70 -46.44 -11.57 -19.72
C GLY A 70 -47.31 -10.60 -20.51
N GLY A 71 -46.76 -9.89 -21.50
CA GLY A 71 -47.47 -8.90 -22.32
C GLY A 71 -48.45 -9.49 -23.35
N ASN A 72 -48.47 -10.81 -23.54
CA ASN A 72 -49.37 -11.48 -24.49
C ASN A 72 -50.61 -12.11 -23.83
N GLN A 73 -50.88 -11.81 -22.56
CA GLN A 73 -52.04 -12.33 -21.81
C GLN A 73 -52.97 -11.22 -21.31
N SER A 74 -53.00 -10.06 -22.00
CA SER A 74 -54.01 -9.02 -21.75
C SER A 74 -54.32 -8.29 -23.04
N GLY A 75 -55.06 -8.99 -23.90
CA GLY A 75 -55.60 -8.44 -25.13
C GLY A 75 -56.53 -9.44 -25.78
N ASP A 76 -57.75 -9.59 -25.26
CA ASP A 76 -58.96 -9.44 -26.09
C ASP A 76 -60.26 -9.40 -25.28
N THR A 77 -61.22 -8.61 -25.78
CA THR A 77 -62.68 -8.59 -25.51
C THR A 77 -63.30 -7.40 -24.74
N LEU A 78 -63.46 -6.30 -25.48
CA LEU A 78 -64.68 -5.52 -25.78
C LEU A 78 -65.60 -4.87 -24.70
N LEU A 79 -65.73 -3.54 -24.87
CA LEU A 79 -66.87 -2.61 -24.65
C LEU A 79 -67.23 -2.18 -23.20
N GLN A 80 -66.96 -0.91 -22.87
CA GLN A 80 -67.97 0.19 -22.78
C GLN A 80 -67.56 1.27 -21.74
N ASP A 81 -67.66 2.53 -22.18
CA ASP A 81 -67.77 3.82 -21.46
C ASP A 81 -67.37 3.95 -19.97
N HIS A 82 -66.43 4.87 -19.68
CA HIS A 82 -66.69 6.14 -18.97
C HIS A 82 -65.36 6.88 -18.64
N PRO A 83 -65.26 8.22 -18.84
CA PRO A 83 -64.24 9.09 -18.24
C PRO A 83 -64.81 9.78 -16.97
N PRO A 84 -64.08 10.72 -16.31
CA PRO A 84 -62.81 10.60 -15.60
C PRO A 84 -62.95 10.99 -14.10
N ALA A 85 -62.17 10.43 -13.16
CA ALA A 85 -62.04 11.00 -11.82
C ALA A 85 -60.75 10.63 -11.06
N VAL A 86 -60.24 11.64 -10.37
CA VAL A 86 -59.12 11.79 -9.41
C VAL A 86 -59.06 10.70 -8.30
N PRO A 87 -57.92 10.54 -7.58
CA PRO A 87 -57.53 9.33 -6.85
C PRO A 87 -58.04 9.29 -5.39
N PRO A 88 -58.17 8.10 -4.79
CA PRO A 88 -57.99 7.91 -3.35
C PRO A 88 -56.72 7.10 -3.08
N THR A 89 -55.78 7.58 -2.26
CA THR A 89 -55.84 7.51 -0.78
C THR A 89 -55.62 6.07 -0.30
N TYR A 90 -54.35 5.81 0.01
CA TYR A 90 -53.79 4.81 0.94
C TYR A 90 -54.81 3.86 1.60
N GLU A 91 -54.89 2.64 1.08
CA GLU A 91 -55.54 1.54 1.79
C GLU A 91 -54.53 0.83 2.70
N ARG A 92 -54.93 0.78 3.97
CA ARG A 92 -54.20 0.36 5.15
C ARG A 92 -54.06 -1.17 5.15
N LEU A 93 -52.84 -1.66 5.40
CA LEU A 93 -52.55 -3.09 5.55
C LEU A 93 -53.40 -3.75 6.66
N PRO A 94 -53.91 -4.98 6.46
CA PRO A 94 -54.56 -5.76 7.51
C PRO A 94 -53.54 -6.23 8.55
N SER A 95 -53.85 -6.04 9.82
CA SER A 95 -53.11 -6.54 10.97
C SER A 95 -53.39 -8.03 11.19
N GLU A 96 -52.36 -8.87 11.20
CA GLU A 96 -52.42 -10.21 11.79
C GLU A 96 -51.81 -10.24 13.21
N PRO A 97 -52.35 -11.05 14.14
CA PRO A 97 -51.89 -11.14 15.53
C PRO A 97 -50.94 -12.32 15.73
N PHE A 98 -49.75 -12.07 16.27
CA PHE A 98 -48.95 -13.13 16.90
C PHE A 98 -48.31 -12.61 18.18
N ASP A 99 -48.70 -13.22 19.31
CA ASP A 99 -48.05 -13.11 20.60
C ASP A 99 -46.59 -13.57 20.49
N VAL A 100 -45.68 -12.60 20.45
CA VAL A 100 -44.26 -12.83 20.71
C VAL A 100 -43.92 -12.03 21.96
N PRO A 101 -43.39 -12.66 23.03
CA PRO A 101 -42.89 -11.93 24.17
C PRO A 101 -41.84 -10.93 23.71
N ASN A 102 -42.12 -9.64 23.86
CA ASN A 102 -41.17 -8.58 23.57
C ASN A 102 -39.99 -8.75 24.54
N PRO A 103 -38.76 -9.08 24.09
CA PRO A 103 -37.61 -8.99 24.99
C PRO A 103 -37.54 -7.53 25.47
N PRO A 104 -37.13 -7.25 26.72
CA PRO A 104 -37.09 -5.89 27.22
C PRO A 104 -36.27 -5.04 26.24
N VAL A 105 -36.93 -4.06 25.63
CA VAL A 105 -36.30 -3.05 24.79
C VAL A 105 -35.28 -2.36 25.69
N ARG A 106 -34.02 -2.75 25.58
CA ARG A 106 -32.93 -1.95 26.13
C ARG A 106 -32.98 -0.64 25.34
N PRO A 107 -33.20 0.52 25.99
CA PRO A 107 -33.06 1.77 25.28
C PRO A 107 -31.67 1.79 24.66
N ALA A 108 -31.60 2.06 23.36
CA ALA A 108 -30.33 2.32 22.71
C ALA A 108 -29.64 3.39 23.53
N GLY A 109 -28.53 3.02 24.17
CA GLY A 109 -27.71 3.93 24.96
C GLY A 109 -27.31 5.09 24.08
N ILE A 110 -28.01 6.20 24.26
CA ILE A 110 -27.65 7.54 23.86
C ILE A 110 -26.29 7.81 24.51
N PHE A 111 -25.25 7.91 23.67
CA PHE A 111 -23.90 8.40 23.95
C PHE A 111 -23.17 7.80 25.18
N ALA A 112 -22.47 6.68 24.97
CA ALA A 112 -21.21 6.44 25.66
C ALA A 112 -20.08 6.49 24.62
N THR A 113 -19.53 7.68 24.40
CA THR A 113 -18.21 7.83 23.80
C THR A 113 -17.18 7.20 24.73
N GLU A 114 -16.94 5.90 24.57
CA GLU A 114 -15.73 5.28 25.11
C GLU A 114 -14.53 5.86 24.36
N PRO A 115 -13.55 6.47 25.05
CA PRO A 115 -12.45 7.19 24.41
C PRO A 115 -11.55 6.28 23.55
N TRP A 116 -11.69 4.96 23.67
CA TRP A 116 -10.88 3.97 22.95
C TRP A 116 -11.67 3.12 21.94
N GLY A 117 -12.95 3.42 21.69
CA GLY A 117 -13.82 2.62 20.80
C GLY A 117 -13.38 2.62 19.34
N LEU A 118 -12.84 3.75 18.87
CA LEU A 118 -12.29 3.88 17.51
C LEU A 118 -10.99 3.09 17.33
N VAL A 119 -10.10 3.10 18.32
CA VAL A 119 -8.81 2.39 18.28
C VAL A 119 -9.03 0.87 18.30
N ARG A 120 -9.98 0.36 19.10
CA ARG A 120 -10.30 -1.08 19.15
C ARG A 120 -11.03 -1.58 17.89
N ARG A 121 -11.88 -0.74 17.27
CA ARG A 121 -12.48 -1.03 15.95
C ARG A 121 -11.41 -1.05 14.85
N PHE A 122 -10.43 -0.16 14.92
CA PHE A 122 -9.34 -0.03 13.96
C PHE A 122 -8.33 -1.19 14.04
N LEU A 123 -8.00 -1.68 15.25
CA LEU A 123 -7.11 -2.83 15.46
C LEU A 123 -7.80 -4.21 15.33
N GLY A 124 -9.10 -4.27 15.03
CA GLY A 124 -9.79 -5.55 14.79
C GLY A 124 -10.01 -6.43 16.02
N LEU A 125 -9.87 -5.90 17.24
CA LEU A 125 -10.01 -6.66 18.50
C LEU A 125 -11.45 -6.71 19.04
N SER A 126 -12.43 -6.25 18.27
CA SER A 126 -13.84 -6.36 18.63
C SER A 126 -14.32 -7.79 18.34
N GLN A 127 -14.42 -8.63 19.38
CA GLN A 127 -15.29 -9.81 19.33
C GLN A 127 -16.75 -9.33 19.30
N GLY A 128 -17.32 -9.26 18.11
CA GLY A 128 -18.77 -9.16 17.95
C GLY A 128 -19.39 -10.48 18.38
N SER A 129 -20.02 -10.48 19.55
CA SER A 129 -20.98 -11.52 19.94
C SER A 129 -22.14 -11.50 18.94
N GLY A 130 -22.19 -12.50 18.08
CA GLY A 130 -23.23 -12.70 17.07
C GLY A 130 -23.04 -14.08 16.43
N SER A 131 -24.11 -14.87 16.41
CA SER A 131 -24.11 -16.31 16.11
C SER A 131 -23.28 -16.75 14.91
N ARG A 132 -22.63 -17.91 15.09
CA ARG A 132 -21.93 -18.71 14.08
C ARG A 132 -22.71 -18.78 12.76
N GLY A 133 -22.05 -18.40 11.67
CA GLY A 133 -22.53 -18.68 10.31
C GLY A 133 -22.00 -17.71 9.26
N MET A 134 -20.90 -18.08 8.61
CA MET A 134 -20.35 -17.45 7.39
C MET A 134 -19.88 -15.99 7.50
N ALA A 135 -18.62 -15.80 7.89
CA ALA A 135 -17.88 -14.58 7.54
C ALA A 135 -17.56 -14.58 6.03
N ARG A 136 -18.53 -14.25 5.18
CA ARG A 136 -18.26 -13.91 3.77
C ARG A 136 -17.67 -12.50 3.73
N ASN A 137 -16.36 -12.44 3.60
CA ASN A 137 -15.54 -11.25 3.44
C ASN A 137 -15.88 -10.52 2.11
N ARG A 138 -17.04 -9.85 2.02
CA ARG A 138 -17.48 -9.07 0.86
C ARG A 138 -17.32 -7.58 1.13
N VAL A 139 -16.08 -7.15 1.30
CA VAL A 139 -15.70 -5.76 1.02
C VAL A 139 -15.20 -5.73 -0.42
N PRO A 140 -15.78 -4.92 -1.32
CA PRO A 140 -15.40 -4.87 -2.73
C PRO A 140 -13.92 -4.50 -2.87
N VAL A 141 -13.23 -5.08 -3.86
CA VAL A 141 -11.78 -4.96 -4.06
C VAL A 141 -11.33 -3.50 -4.10
N GLY A 142 -12.14 -2.60 -4.67
CA GLY A 142 -11.87 -1.16 -4.70
C GLY A 142 -11.86 -0.48 -3.33
N ASP A 143 -12.71 -0.90 -2.39
CA ASP A 143 -12.78 -0.33 -1.04
C ASP A 143 -11.58 -0.77 -0.19
N ARG A 144 -11.07 -2.00 -0.40
CA ARG A 144 -9.81 -2.44 0.22
C ARG A 144 -8.62 -1.65 -0.30
N LEU A 145 -8.58 -1.38 -1.60
CA LEU A 145 -7.46 -0.65 -2.22
C LEU A 145 -7.39 0.79 -1.70
N VAL A 146 -8.53 1.49 -1.63
CA VAL A 146 -8.59 2.86 -1.09
C VAL A 146 -8.17 2.90 0.38
N ARG A 147 -8.64 1.95 1.20
CA ARG A 147 -8.26 1.86 2.62
C ARG A 147 -6.79 1.49 2.81
N LEU A 148 -6.24 0.62 1.97
CA LEU A 148 -4.84 0.21 2.03
C LEU A 148 -3.92 1.36 1.61
N VAL A 149 -4.23 2.06 0.52
CA VAL A 149 -3.49 3.26 0.09
C VAL A 149 -3.58 4.36 1.14
N GLY A 150 -4.76 4.58 1.74
CA GLY A 150 -4.93 5.52 2.84
C GLY A 150 -4.13 5.16 4.09
N LEU A 151 -4.08 3.88 4.46
CA LEU A 151 -3.30 3.40 5.61
C LEU A 151 -1.79 3.51 5.35
N VAL A 152 -1.32 3.16 4.16
CA VAL A 152 0.10 3.32 3.77
C VAL A 152 0.49 4.80 3.76
N GLY A 153 -0.36 5.67 3.23
CA GLY A 153 -0.15 7.12 3.27
C GLY A 153 -0.07 7.67 4.70
N LEU A 154 -0.97 7.22 5.59
CA LEU A 154 -0.96 7.62 7.00
C LEU A 154 0.32 7.15 7.70
N ILE A 155 0.75 5.90 7.48
CA ILE A 155 2.00 5.36 8.04
C ILE A 155 3.21 6.14 7.52
N ALA A 156 3.23 6.51 6.24
CA ALA A 156 4.31 7.31 5.67
C ALA A 156 4.39 8.71 6.31
N ILE A 157 3.25 9.38 6.51
CA ILE A 157 3.19 10.70 7.14
C ILE A 157 3.62 10.63 8.61
N THR A 158 3.14 9.64 9.37
CA THR A 158 3.51 9.50 10.79
C THR A 158 4.97 9.08 10.95
N SER A 159 5.48 8.21 10.08
CA SER A 159 6.90 7.85 10.01
C SER A 159 7.77 9.08 9.75
N MET A 160 7.42 9.91 8.76
CA MET A 160 8.17 11.12 8.43
C MET A 160 8.17 12.12 9.61
N ALA A 161 7.03 12.28 10.29
CA ALA A 161 6.92 13.14 11.46
C ALA A 161 7.76 12.64 12.64
N LEU A 162 7.78 11.32 12.89
CA LEU A 162 8.60 10.70 13.94
C LEU A 162 10.09 10.85 13.66
N VAL A 163 10.53 10.68 12.41
CA VAL A 163 11.93 10.88 12.03
C VAL A 163 12.33 12.34 12.21
N ASN A 164 11.51 13.31 11.80
CA ASN A 164 11.77 14.73 12.04
C ASN A 164 11.83 15.05 13.54
N MET A 165 10.90 14.54 14.34
CA MET A 165 10.89 14.77 15.78
C MET A 165 12.13 14.15 16.45
N ALA A 166 12.52 12.94 16.07
CA ALA A 166 13.74 12.30 16.56
C ALA A 166 15.01 13.09 16.17
N MET A 167 15.10 13.59 14.93
CA MET A 167 16.21 14.45 14.51
C MET A 167 16.26 15.74 15.33
N THR A 168 15.13 16.42 15.56
CA THR A 168 15.08 17.64 16.39
C THR A 168 15.42 17.37 17.86
N LEU A 169 15.01 16.23 18.42
CA LEU A 169 15.39 15.85 19.78
C LEU A 169 16.89 15.57 19.87
N THR A 170 17.46 14.91 18.85
CA THR A 170 18.88 14.57 18.80
C THR A 170 19.76 15.82 18.68
N THR A 171 19.31 16.84 17.92
CA THR A 171 20.02 18.12 17.83
C THR A 171 19.95 18.92 19.12
N LEU A 172 18.79 18.94 19.80
CA LEU A 172 18.65 19.60 21.11
C LEU A 172 19.46 18.91 22.20
N LEU A 173 19.46 17.57 22.25
CA LEU A 173 20.27 16.80 23.20
C LEU A 173 21.77 16.94 22.94
N ARG A 174 22.19 17.08 21.68
CA ARG A 174 23.59 17.35 21.34
C ARG A 174 23.99 18.77 21.75
N ALA A 175 23.13 19.76 21.54
CA ALA A 175 23.36 21.14 21.95
C ALA A 175 23.48 21.29 23.49
N THR A 176 22.63 20.59 24.26
CA THR A 176 22.71 20.60 25.72
C THR A 176 23.91 19.81 26.25
N ARG A 177 24.26 18.68 25.62
CA ARG A 177 25.45 17.89 26.00
C ARG A 177 26.77 18.65 25.76
N ILE A 178 26.83 19.49 24.72
CA ILE A 178 27.98 20.39 24.48
C ILE A 178 28.03 21.52 25.53
N SER A 179 26.88 21.97 26.01
CA SER A 179 26.79 23.01 27.05
C SER A 179 27.09 22.49 28.47
N ALA A 180 27.01 21.17 28.69
CA ALA A 180 27.18 20.53 30.01
C ALA A 180 28.58 19.89 30.22
N ALA A 181 29.50 20.03 29.27
CA ALA A 181 30.88 19.58 29.47
C ALA A 181 31.62 20.54 30.41
N PRO A 182 32.24 20.06 31.51
CA PRO A 182 33.03 20.93 32.38
C PRO A 182 34.24 21.48 31.63
N ILE A 183 34.35 22.81 31.62
CA ILE A 183 35.46 23.55 31.02
C ILE A 183 36.71 23.33 31.88
N HIS A 184 37.46 22.27 31.60
CA HIS A 184 38.87 22.19 32.01
C HIS A 184 39.68 21.61 30.87
N GLY A 185 40.59 22.44 30.36
CA GLY A 185 41.49 22.10 29.26
C GLY A 185 41.87 23.35 28.50
N THR A 186 42.77 24.15 29.06
CA THR A 186 43.58 25.11 28.32
C THR A 186 44.50 24.35 27.36
N GLU A 187 43.94 23.79 26.29
CA GLU A 187 44.70 23.28 25.15
C GLU A 187 45.04 24.49 24.29
N ARG A 188 46.33 24.81 24.26
CA ARG A 188 46.90 25.90 23.48
C ARG A 188 46.42 25.82 22.04
N SER A 189 45.68 26.83 21.60
CA SER A 189 45.40 27.10 20.20
C SER A 189 46.70 27.47 19.47
N GLY A 190 47.49 26.47 19.11
CA GLY A 190 48.40 26.55 17.97
C GLY A 190 47.62 26.39 16.65
N PRO A 191 48.22 26.73 15.49
CA PRO A 191 47.55 26.71 14.17
C PRO A 191 47.12 25.29 13.69
N THR A 192 47.24 24.28 14.53
CA THR A 192 47.02 22.85 14.28
C THR A 192 45.54 22.42 14.32
N GLY A 193 44.64 23.23 14.89
CA GLY A 193 43.23 22.88 15.07
C GLY A 193 42.40 22.71 13.78
N ARG A 194 42.83 23.34 12.67
CA ARG A 194 42.17 23.18 11.36
C ARG A 194 42.55 21.84 10.69
N LEU A 195 43.79 21.40 10.87
CA LEU A 195 44.30 20.14 10.31
C LEU A 195 43.74 18.92 11.04
N SER A 196 43.58 18.99 12.38
CA SER A 196 42.96 17.91 13.16
C SER A 196 41.49 17.68 12.76
N MET A 197 40.75 18.75 12.48
CA MET A 197 39.36 18.66 12.02
C MET A 197 39.25 18.13 10.58
N LEU A 198 40.18 18.44 9.69
CA LEU A 198 40.23 17.86 8.34
C LEU A 198 40.54 16.36 8.39
N LYS A 199 41.47 15.93 9.25
CA LYS A 199 41.76 14.52 9.48
C LYS A 199 40.53 13.76 9.97
N GLN A 200 39.81 14.28 10.96
CA GLN A 200 38.60 13.64 11.48
C GLN A 200 37.50 13.47 10.41
N ARG A 201 37.31 14.46 9.54
CA ARG A 201 36.36 14.39 8.42
C ARG A 201 36.76 13.33 7.40
N ARG A 202 38.07 13.23 7.11
CA ARG A 202 38.61 12.19 6.25
C ARG A 202 38.37 10.80 6.86
N ASP A 203 38.76 10.60 8.11
CA ASP A 203 38.60 9.31 8.80
C ASP A 203 37.12 8.86 8.79
N ALA A 204 36.18 9.80 8.97
CA ALA A 204 34.75 9.54 8.86
C ALA A 204 34.31 9.17 7.44
N THR A 205 34.87 9.82 6.42
CA THR A 205 34.58 9.54 5.00
C THR A 205 35.12 8.17 4.59
N ASP A 206 36.36 7.86 4.99
CA ASP A 206 36.99 6.56 4.74
C ASP A 206 36.15 5.43 5.39
N ALA A 207 35.67 5.62 6.64
CA ALA A 207 34.79 4.66 7.30
C ALA A 207 33.45 4.43 6.58
N VAL A 208 32.82 5.49 6.05
CA VAL A 208 31.59 5.37 5.24
C VAL A 208 31.88 4.67 3.92
N THR A 209 33.00 5.00 3.28
CA THR A 209 33.42 4.42 2.00
C THR A 209 33.64 2.92 2.12
N ASP A 210 34.33 2.47 3.17
CA ASP A 210 34.57 1.05 3.43
C ASP A 210 33.26 0.25 3.58
N ILE A 211 32.26 0.83 4.26
CA ILE A 211 30.95 0.19 4.45
C ILE A 211 30.17 0.20 3.14
N PHE A 212 30.22 1.31 2.39
CA PHE A 212 29.52 1.47 1.12
C PHE A 212 30.00 0.45 0.08
N LEU A 213 31.32 0.31 -0.08
CA LEU A 213 31.91 -0.65 -1.03
C LEU A 213 31.55 -2.09 -0.67
N LYS A 214 31.54 -2.44 0.63
CA LYS A 214 31.08 -3.77 1.08
C LYS A 214 29.60 -4.00 0.78
N ALA A 215 28.76 -2.98 0.92
CA ALA A 215 27.35 -3.07 0.61
C ALA A 215 27.11 -3.23 -0.90
N GLU A 216 27.87 -2.50 -1.73
CA GLU A 216 27.81 -2.60 -3.19
C GLU A 216 28.19 -4.01 -3.67
N THR A 217 29.32 -4.55 -3.21
CA THR A 217 29.75 -5.91 -3.59
C THR A 217 28.74 -6.98 -3.15
N ALA A 218 28.17 -6.84 -1.95
CA ALA A 218 27.16 -7.78 -1.45
C ALA A 218 25.87 -7.76 -2.28
N VAL A 219 25.44 -6.58 -2.76
CA VAL A 219 24.25 -6.46 -3.63
C VAL A 219 24.53 -7.06 -5.00
N ASP A 220 25.71 -6.84 -5.56
CA ASP A 220 26.12 -7.44 -6.84
C ASP A 220 26.19 -8.97 -6.76
N GLU A 221 26.76 -9.51 -5.69
CA GLU A 221 26.77 -10.95 -5.43
C GLU A 221 25.35 -11.52 -5.30
N ALA A 222 24.48 -10.85 -4.52
CA ALA A 222 23.09 -11.26 -4.36
C ALA A 222 22.33 -11.28 -5.69
N ALA A 223 22.56 -10.29 -6.56
CA ALA A 223 21.94 -10.23 -7.89
C ALA A 223 22.35 -11.42 -8.77
N MET A 224 23.64 -11.78 -8.76
CA MET A 224 24.16 -12.96 -9.48
C MET A 224 23.55 -14.27 -8.96
N LEU A 225 23.47 -14.43 -7.63
CA LEU A 225 22.88 -15.61 -7.01
C LEU A 225 21.38 -15.73 -7.32
N ALA A 226 20.64 -14.62 -7.28
CA ALA A 226 19.22 -14.60 -7.62
C ALA A 226 18.98 -15.02 -9.10
N ALA A 227 19.78 -14.50 -10.03
CA ALA A 227 19.70 -14.89 -11.44
C ALA A 227 20.03 -16.38 -11.64
N SER A 228 21.07 -16.87 -10.95
CA SER A 228 21.46 -18.27 -10.98
C SER A 228 20.37 -19.19 -10.43
N CYS A 229 19.69 -18.76 -9.35
CA CYS A 229 18.57 -19.49 -8.76
C CYS A 229 17.42 -19.70 -9.76
N VAL A 230 17.04 -18.67 -10.53
CA VAL A 230 16.01 -18.79 -11.58
C VAL A 230 16.40 -19.83 -12.62
N SER A 231 17.65 -19.76 -13.11
CA SER A 231 18.18 -20.73 -14.08
C SER A 231 18.15 -22.16 -13.52
N THR A 232 18.66 -22.35 -12.30
CA THR A 232 18.68 -23.66 -11.64
C THR A 232 17.27 -24.20 -11.42
N LEU A 233 16.30 -23.39 -10.98
CA LEU A 233 14.92 -23.84 -10.81
C LEU A 233 14.32 -24.36 -12.12
N LEU A 234 14.55 -23.67 -13.24
CA LEU A 234 14.08 -24.10 -14.55
C LEU A 234 14.74 -25.41 -15.01
N GLN A 235 16.07 -25.51 -14.84
CA GLN A 235 16.83 -26.72 -15.17
C GLN A 235 16.39 -27.92 -14.32
N GLN A 236 16.27 -27.75 -13.01
CA GLN A 236 15.89 -28.83 -12.09
C GLN A 236 14.43 -29.26 -12.30
N ARG A 237 13.53 -28.35 -12.66
CA ARG A 237 12.16 -28.72 -13.05
C ARG A 237 12.14 -29.66 -14.25
N VAL A 238 12.93 -29.37 -15.28
CA VAL A 238 13.06 -30.21 -16.48
C VAL A 238 13.73 -31.55 -16.13
N ALA A 239 14.82 -31.52 -15.36
CA ALA A 239 15.53 -32.72 -14.93
C ALA A 239 14.66 -33.67 -14.08
N ALA A 240 13.76 -33.12 -13.27
CA ALA A 240 12.81 -33.87 -12.46
C ALA A 240 11.51 -34.26 -13.21
N ASN A 241 11.41 -33.95 -14.51
CA ASN A 241 10.24 -34.20 -15.35
C ASN A 241 8.91 -33.66 -14.76
N LEU A 242 8.98 -32.46 -14.15
CA LEU A 242 7.84 -31.83 -13.52
C LEU A 242 7.04 -30.98 -14.51
N PRO A 243 5.70 -30.86 -14.33
CA PRO A 243 4.87 -29.98 -15.16
C PRO A 243 5.37 -28.54 -15.18
N VAL A 244 5.18 -27.84 -16.30
CA VAL A 244 5.63 -26.45 -16.50
C VAL A 244 5.04 -25.49 -15.45
N GLY A 245 3.82 -25.77 -14.96
CA GLY A 245 3.16 -24.99 -13.92
C GLY A 245 3.79 -25.10 -12.52
N THR A 246 4.58 -26.14 -12.25
CA THR A 246 5.18 -26.38 -10.95
C THR A 246 6.23 -25.32 -10.62
N GLY A 247 6.09 -24.67 -9.47
CA GLY A 247 7.05 -23.66 -9.01
C GLY A 247 6.97 -22.31 -9.73
N THR A 248 5.96 -22.07 -10.57
CA THR A 248 5.77 -20.79 -11.29
C THR A 248 5.71 -19.57 -10.37
N ALA A 249 5.01 -19.68 -9.25
CA ALA A 249 4.95 -18.61 -8.25
C ALA A 249 6.35 -18.31 -7.65
N ALA A 250 7.14 -19.34 -7.37
CA ALA A 250 8.50 -19.17 -6.86
C ALA A 250 9.42 -18.53 -7.91
N LEU A 251 9.36 -19.00 -9.16
CA LEU A 251 10.09 -18.40 -10.28
C LEU A 251 9.76 -16.91 -10.45
N GLN A 252 8.48 -16.54 -10.35
CA GLN A 252 8.05 -15.15 -10.44
C GLN A 252 8.61 -14.31 -9.28
N LEU A 253 8.53 -14.80 -8.05
CA LEU A 253 9.07 -14.11 -6.87
C LEU A 253 10.59 -13.94 -6.92
N VAL A 254 11.34 -14.97 -7.32
CA VAL A 254 12.80 -14.88 -7.45
C VAL A 254 13.20 -13.95 -8.59
N SER A 255 12.46 -13.97 -9.71
CA SER A 255 12.70 -13.03 -10.82
C SER A 255 12.45 -11.58 -10.40
N GLN A 256 11.40 -11.34 -9.61
CA GLN A 256 11.12 -10.01 -9.05
C GLN A 256 12.20 -9.57 -8.07
N ALA A 257 12.68 -10.46 -7.21
CA ALA A 257 13.80 -10.16 -6.30
C ALA A 257 15.09 -9.81 -7.07
N SER A 258 15.39 -10.54 -8.16
CA SER A 258 16.53 -10.23 -9.03
C SER A 258 16.40 -8.85 -9.68
N TYR A 259 15.21 -8.49 -10.15
CA TYR A 259 14.92 -7.14 -10.67
C TYR A 259 15.13 -6.05 -9.61
N ASP A 260 14.65 -6.28 -8.39
CA ASP A 260 14.82 -5.32 -7.28
C ASP A 260 16.29 -5.14 -6.88
N MET A 261 17.11 -6.19 -6.95
CA MET A 261 18.56 -6.11 -6.72
C MET A 261 19.27 -5.31 -7.82
N ILE A 262 18.89 -5.47 -9.09
CA ILE A 262 19.42 -4.65 -10.20
C ILE A 262 19.06 -3.17 -9.99
N ASN A 263 17.84 -2.89 -9.55
CA ASN A 263 17.43 -1.52 -9.22
C ASN A 263 18.16 -0.99 -7.99
N ALA A 264 18.48 -1.83 -7.00
CA ALA A 264 19.29 -1.43 -5.85
C ALA A 264 20.69 -0.99 -6.31
N ARG A 265 21.32 -1.77 -7.19
CA ARG A 265 22.62 -1.43 -7.78
C ARG A 265 22.62 -0.09 -8.51
N GLN A 266 21.57 0.21 -9.27
CA GLN A 266 21.41 1.53 -9.91
C GLN A 266 21.36 2.66 -8.88
N ARG A 267 20.71 2.45 -7.72
CA ARG A 267 20.70 3.41 -6.62
C ARG A 267 22.07 3.59 -5.97
N PHE A 268 22.92 2.55 -5.92
CA PHE A 268 24.32 2.71 -5.48
C PHE A 268 25.11 3.59 -6.44
N VAL A 269 24.93 3.45 -7.75
CA VAL A 269 25.57 4.33 -8.74
C VAL A 269 25.13 5.79 -8.58
N GLU A 270 23.85 6.02 -8.36
CA GLU A 270 23.30 7.36 -8.09
C GLU A 270 23.80 7.93 -6.76
N ALA A 271 23.84 7.11 -5.72
CA ALA A 271 24.39 7.47 -4.42
C ALA A 271 25.88 7.84 -4.53
N HIS A 272 26.66 7.13 -5.35
CA HIS A 272 28.04 7.47 -5.63
C HIS A 272 28.18 8.90 -6.16
N ARG A 273 27.34 9.29 -7.14
CA ARG A 273 27.33 10.66 -7.68
C ARG A 273 26.98 11.69 -6.62
N ALA A 274 25.93 11.44 -5.83
CA ALA A 274 25.50 12.36 -4.77
C ALA A 274 26.57 12.51 -3.65
N LEU A 275 27.32 11.45 -3.35
CA LEU A 275 28.40 11.50 -2.36
C LEU A 275 29.60 12.34 -2.81
N VAL A 276 29.80 12.52 -4.12
CA VAL A 276 30.80 13.45 -4.65
C VAL A 276 30.47 14.90 -4.24
N ASP A 277 29.19 15.28 -4.29
CA ASP A 277 28.76 16.63 -3.88
C ASP A 277 28.97 16.84 -2.37
N VAL A 278 28.61 15.84 -1.55
CA VAL A 278 28.83 15.88 -0.10
C VAL A 278 30.31 16.07 0.25
N ARG A 279 31.23 15.48 -0.53
CA ARG A 279 32.68 15.65 -0.35
C ARG A 279 33.12 17.12 -0.48
N HIS A 280 32.52 17.85 -1.41
CA HIS A 280 32.78 19.28 -1.58
C HIS A 280 32.26 20.07 -0.38
N ASP A 281 31.05 19.77 0.08
CA ASP A 281 30.41 20.44 1.22
C ASP A 281 31.18 20.28 2.53
N ILE A 282 31.79 19.11 2.75
CA ILE A 282 32.61 18.84 3.96
C ILE A 282 34.04 19.38 3.86
N GLY A 283 34.40 20.05 2.77
CA GLY A 283 35.71 20.69 2.57
C GLY A 283 36.83 19.72 2.19
N LEU A 284 36.50 18.52 1.68
CA LEU A 284 37.48 17.53 1.21
C LEU A 284 37.73 17.61 -0.30
N GLY A 285 36.89 18.34 -1.06
CA GLY A 285 36.96 18.42 -2.52
C GLY A 285 38.27 18.98 -3.10
N GLN A 286 39.06 19.74 -2.34
CA GLN A 286 40.33 20.34 -2.79
C GLN A 286 41.57 19.44 -2.57
N PHE A 287 41.49 18.44 -1.68
CA PHE A 287 42.68 17.70 -1.21
C PHE A 287 42.57 16.18 -1.37
N TYR A 288 41.39 15.64 -1.66
CA TYR A 288 41.17 14.19 -1.71
C TYR A 288 40.17 13.82 -2.80
N GLY A 289 40.68 13.28 -3.91
CA GLY A 289 39.87 12.76 -5.01
C GLY A 289 39.96 11.24 -5.06
N TYR A 290 38.99 10.54 -4.45
CA TYR A 290 38.75 9.14 -4.82
C TYR A 290 37.98 9.15 -6.15
N GLY A 291 38.53 8.48 -7.17
CA GLY A 291 37.93 8.42 -8.51
C GLY A 291 38.07 9.70 -9.35
N ASP A 292 38.87 10.68 -8.91
CA ASP A 292 39.21 11.83 -9.74
C ASP A 292 40.34 11.43 -10.72
N THR A 293 40.15 11.70 -12.01
CA THR A 293 41.20 11.53 -13.03
C THR A 293 42.34 12.54 -12.89
N ALA A 294 42.21 13.50 -11.97
CA ALA A 294 43.29 14.40 -11.61
C ALA A 294 44.49 13.62 -11.07
N LYS A 295 45.70 14.01 -11.52
CA LYS A 295 46.96 13.50 -10.97
C LYS A 295 46.96 13.70 -9.45
N CYS A 296 47.27 12.64 -8.70
CA CYS A 296 47.57 12.77 -7.28
C CYS A 296 48.56 13.93 -7.09
N PRO A 297 48.24 14.93 -6.25
CA PRO A 297 49.20 15.98 -5.92
C PRO A 297 50.44 15.33 -5.29
N PRO A 298 51.65 15.86 -5.56
CA PRO A 298 52.88 15.32 -5.00
C PRO A 298 52.74 15.25 -3.48
N ASN A 299 53.08 14.10 -2.91
CA ASN A 299 53.05 13.86 -1.48
C ASN A 299 54.18 14.64 -0.79
N GLU A 300 53.95 15.92 -0.49
CA GLU A 300 54.90 16.77 0.25
C GLU A 300 55.23 16.23 1.66
N GLY A 301 54.55 15.16 2.11
CA GLY A 301 54.84 14.41 3.34
C GLY A 301 55.53 13.06 3.16
N ALA A 302 55.88 12.62 1.95
CA ALA A 302 56.83 11.52 1.82
C ALA A 302 58.20 12.03 2.26
N LEU A 303 58.77 11.38 3.26
CA LEU A 303 60.07 11.68 3.86
C LEU A 303 61.13 11.95 2.77
N GLN A 304 61.29 13.21 2.37
CA GLN A 304 62.44 13.68 1.63
C GLN A 304 63.60 13.73 2.62
N GLY A 305 64.24 12.58 2.81
CA GLY A 305 65.31 12.45 3.79
C GLY A 305 65.63 11.02 4.21
N ALA A 306 65.61 10.06 3.30
CA ALA A 306 66.37 8.83 3.48
C ALA A 306 67.52 8.85 2.48
N VAL A 307 68.58 9.61 2.84
CA VAL A 307 69.91 9.37 2.28
C VAL A 307 70.18 7.88 2.45
N GLU A 308 70.46 7.20 1.33
CA GLU A 308 70.79 5.79 1.27
C GLU A 308 71.92 5.47 2.26
N THR A 309 71.54 4.97 3.43
CA THR A 309 72.46 4.26 4.30
C THR A 309 72.25 2.78 3.98
N PRO A 310 73.28 2.06 3.49
CA PRO A 310 73.12 0.68 3.09
C PRO A 310 72.82 -0.17 4.33
N ARG A 311 71.58 -0.62 4.47
CA ARG A 311 71.18 -1.55 5.53
C ARG A 311 71.78 -2.92 5.21
N ARG A 312 72.84 -3.31 5.92
CA ARG A 312 73.30 -4.70 5.94
C ARG A 312 72.23 -5.54 6.62
N LEU A 313 71.64 -6.45 5.85
CA LEU A 313 70.78 -7.51 6.38
C LEU A 313 71.66 -8.50 7.13
N ALA A 314 71.53 -8.55 8.47
CA ALA A 314 72.04 -9.66 9.25
C ALA A 314 71.01 -10.80 9.17
N ALA A 315 71.34 -11.84 8.40
CA ALA A 315 70.64 -13.11 8.49
C ALA A 315 70.97 -13.75 9.85
N VAL A 316 69.94 -14.01 10.65
CA VAL A 316 70.07 -14.86 11.85
C VAL A 316 69.75 -16.28 11.41
N ALA A 317 70.75 -17.15 11.54
CA ALA A 317 70.64 -18.60 11.37
C ALA A 317 69.99 -19.25 12.60
#